data_AF-A0A850KTJ3-F1
#
_entry.id   AF-A0A850KTJ3-F1
#
_cell.length_a   1.000
_cell.length_b   1.000
_cell.length_c   1.000
_cell.angle_alpha   90.00
_cell.angle_beta   90.00
_cell.angle_gamma   90.00
#
_symmetry.space_group_name_H-M   'P 1'
#
loop_
_entity.id
_entity.type
_entity.pdbx_description
1 polymer ?
#
loop_
_entity_poly.entity_id
_entity_poly.type
_entity_poly.pdbx_seq_one_letter_code
_entity_poly.pdbx_strand_id
1 'polypeptide(L)'
;MSNDASYADDEELVGQFIDWTSDAVREMREIVDALPDQEPADSGKADRLHDLAHNIKGMGSSFNFQLMTEIGLSFCVYLKGLNETLGKRVAESHVRAFEVVLQNRITGDGGEKGKALVGRLAEIVREEG
;
A
#
# COMPACT_ATOMS: atom_id res chain seq x y z
N MET A 1 -2.82 -10.95 -40.27
CA MET A 1 -2.84 -9.50 -39.95
C MET A 1 -2.85 -9.39 -38.44
N SER A 2 -1.97 -8.53 -37.94
CA SER A 2 -1.32 -8.47 -36.63
C SER A 2 -2.21 -8.67 -35.39
N ASN A 3 -1.77 -9.56 -34.50
CA ASN A 3 -2.26 -9.76 -33.13
C ASN A 3 -1.46 -8.92 -32.11
N ASP A 4 -0.97 -7.76 -32.55
CA ASP A 4 0.05 -6.96 -31.85
C ASP A 4 -0.57 -5.85 -30.98
N ALA A 5 -1.82 -5.46 -31.25
CA ALA A 5 -2.48 -4.35 -30.57
C ALA A 5 -2.96 -4.67 -29.14
N SER A 6 -3.38 -5.91 -28.87
CA SER A 6 -3.98 -6.27 -27.57
C SER A 6 -2.98 -6.31 -26.41
N TYR A 7 -1.71 -6.65 -26.66
CA TYR A 7 -0.70 -6.72 -25.61
C TYR A 7 -0.14 -5.33 -25.23
N ALA A 8 -0.16 -4.39 -26.17
CA ALA A 8 0.30 -3.02 -25.94
C ALA A 8 -0.64 -2.25 -25.00
N ASP A 9 -1.95 -2.46 -25.13
CA ASP A 9 -2.95 -1.84 -24.25
C ASP A 9 -2.81 -2.32 -22.79
N ASP A 10 -2.56 -3.62 -22.57
CA ASP A 10 -2.36 -4.18 -21.22
C ASP A 10 -1.08 -3.64 -20.56
N GLU A 11 0.01 -3.51 -21.32
CA GLU A 11 1.29 -3.00 -20.81
C GLU A 11 1.23 -1.49 -20.50
N GLU A 12 0.50 -0.71 -21.31
CA GLU A 12 0.26 0.71 -21.06
C GLU A 12 -0.57 0.92 -19.77
N LEU A 13 -1.64 0.13 -19.57
CA LEU A 13 -2.47 0.20 -18.37
C LEU A 13 -1.71 -0.20 -17.11
N VAL A 14 -0.85 -1.23 -17.19
CA VAL A 14 0.04 -1.61 -16.09
C VAL A 14 1.05 -0.49 -15.80
N GLY A 15 1.58 0.17 -16.83
CA GLY A 15 2.45 1.34 -16.66
C GLY A 15 1.75 2.47 -15.91
N GLN A 16 0.54 2.84 -16.34
CA GLN A 16 -0.28 3.87 -15.68
C GLN A 16 -0.60 3.51 -14.22
N PHE A 17 -0.90 2.24 -13.94
CA PHE A 17 -1.09 1.75 -12.56
C PHE A 17 0.18 1.93 -11.72
N ILE A 18 1.35 1.55 -12.24
CA ILE A 18 2.63 1.68 -11.53
C ILE A 18 2.96 3.15 -11.26
N ASP A 19 2.76 4.02 -12.24
CA ASP A 19 3.04 5.46 -12.12
C ASP A 19 2.13 6.09 -11.06
N TRP A 20 0.81 5.87 -11.16
CA TRP A 20 -0.16 6.36 -10.19
C TRP A 20 0.13 5.82 -8.78
N THR A 21 0.44 4.51 -8.67
CA THR A 21 0.73 3.88 -7.37
C THR A 21 2.02 4.43 -6.78
N SER A 22 3.02 4.73 -7.60
CA SER A 22 4.28 5.33 -7.17
C SER A 22 4.06 6.75 -6.62
N ASP A 23 3.23 7.55 -7.28
CA ASP A 23 2.85 8.86 -6.77
C ASP A 23 2.03 8.78 -5.48
N ALA A 24 1.09 7.84 -5.39
CA ALA A 24 0.31 7.60 -4.17
C ALA A 24 1.22 7.20 -2.99
N VAL A 25 2.17 6.29 -3.22
CA VAL A 25 3.12 5.85 -2.17
C VAL A 25 4.08 6.97 -1.78
N ARG A 26 4.50 7.81 -2.74
CA ARG A 26 5.30 9.01 -2.44
C ARG A 26 4.53 9.99 -1.56
N GLU A 27 3.25 10.22 -1.84
CA GLU A 27 2.41 11.05 -0.99
C GLU A 27 2.24 10.45 0.41
N MET A 28 1.99 9.14 0.52
CA MET A 28 1.95 8.47 1.83
C MET A 28 3.27 8.66 2.58
N ARG A 29 4.41 8.57 1.90
CA ARG A 29 5.73 8.78 2.49
C ARG A 29 5.89 10.19 3.04
N GLU A 30 5.49 11.21 2.28
CA GLU A 30 5.52 12.61 2.72
C GLU A 30 4.64 12.83 3.96
N ILE A 31 3.44 12.24 4.01
CA ILE A 31 2.55 12.30 5.18
C ILE A 31 3.23 11.64 6.38
N VAL A 32 3.76 10.43 6.21
CA VAL A 32 4.36 9.63 7.29
C VAL A 32 5.62 10.29 7.87
N ASP A 33 6.44 10.92 7.03
CA ASP A 33 7.64 11.63 7.48
C ASP A 33 7.32 12.84 8.35
N ALA A 34 6.18 13.47 8.10
CA ALA A 34 5.67 14.58 8.90
C ALA A 34 4.93 14.14 10.18
N LEU A 35 4.69 12.83 10.38
CA LEU A 35 4.00 12.35 11.59
C LEU A 35 4.90 12.49 12.83
N PRO A 36 4.36 12.96 13.97
CA PRO A 36 4.91 12.67 15.28
C PRO A 36 4.75 11.18 15.60
N ASP A 37 5.36 10.70 16.68
CA ASP A 37 5.28 9.28 17.07
C ASP A 37 3.83 8.80 17.27
N GLN A 38 2.96 9.70 17.74
CA GLN A 38 1.54 9.49 17.95
C GLN A 38 0.78 10.69 17.37
N GLU A 39 0.12 10.48 16.24
CA GLU A 39 -0.70 11.51 15.59
C GLU A 39 -2.17 11.32 15.97
N PRO A 40 -2.95 12.36 16.29
CA PRO A 40 -4.38 12.24 16.53
C PRO A 40 -5.10 11.59 15.33
N ALA A 41 -6.01 10.65 15.61
CA ALA A 41 -6.74 9.93 14.56
C ALA A 41 -7.64 10.87 13.72
N ASP A 42 -8.12 11.97 14.30
CA ASP A 42 -8.98 12.98 13.66
C ASP A 42 -8.21 14.07 12.89
N SER A 43 -6.87 13.95 12.78
CA SER A 43 -6.01 14.92 12.09
C SER A 43 -6.21 15.03 10.57
N GLY A 44 -7.06 14.18 9.98
CA GLY A 44 -7.23 14.03 8.53
C GLY A 44 -6.07 13.30 7.82
N LYS A 45 -4.91 13.12 8.47
CA LYS A 45 -3.79 12.34 7.93
C LYS A 45 -4.15 10.85 7.84
N ALA A 46 -4.83 10.32 8.86
CA ALA A 46 -5.29 8.94 8.88
C ALA A 46 -6.29 8.66 7.74
N ASP A 47 -7.24 9.58 7.52
CA ASP A 47 -8.21 9.49 6.41
C ASP A 47 -7.51 9.53 5.05
N ARG A 48 -6.53 10.43 4.89
CA ARG A 48 -5.78 10.53 3.63
C ARG A 48 -4.98 9.26 3.33
N LEU A 49 -4.30 8.71 4.34
CA LEU A 49 -3.59 7.43 4.22
C LEU A 49 -4.56 6.29 3.89
N HIS A 50 -5.75 6.31 4.49
CA HIS A 50 -6.77 5.29 4.25
C HIS A 50 -7.29 5.34 2.80
N ASP A 51 -7.55 6.53 2.26
CA ASP A 51 -8.03 6.70 0.89
C ASP A 51 -6.99 6.25 -0.14
N LEU A 52 -5.72 6.63 0.06
CA LEU A 52 -4.63 6.18 -0.80
C LEU A 52 -4.49 4.65 -0.74
N ALA A 53 -4.51 4.05 0.45
CA ALA A 53 -4.42 2.61 0.62
C ALA A 53 -5.63 1.87 0.00
N HIS A 54 -6.83 2.43 0.12
CA HIS A 54 -8.05 1.89 -0.45
C HIS A 54 -7.97 1.81 -1.98
N ASN A 55 -7.49 2.88 -2.61
CA ASN A 55 -7.34 2.96 -4.05
C ASN A 55 -6.29 1.98 -4.57
N ILE A 56 -5.11 1.94 -3.92
CA ILE A 56 -4.05 0.96 -4.23
C ILE A 56 -4.60 -0.46 -4.14
N LYS A 57 -5.33 -0.78 -3.06
CA LYS A 57 -5.95 -2.09 -2.85
C LYS A 57 -6.89 -2.46 -4.00
N GLY A 58 -7.75 -1.53 -4.40
CA GLY A 58 -8.74 -1.74 -5.46
C GLY A 58 -8.12 -1.99 -6.84
N MET A 59 -6.97 -1.37 -7.12
CA MET A 59 -6.30 -1.52 -8.42
C MET A 59 -5.34 -2.71 -8.47
N GLY A 60 -4.68 -3.07 -7.37
CA GLY A 60 -3.67 -4.13 -7.36
C GLY A 60 -4.16 -5.50 -7.85
N SER A 61 -5.41 -5.86 -7.57
CA SER A 61 -6.00 -7.13 -8.01
C SER A 61 -6.17 -7.21 -9.54
N SER A 62 -6.39 -6.07 -10.19
CA SER A 62 -6.65 -6.00 -11.63
C SER A 62 -5.38 -6.15 -12.47
N PHE A 63 -4.20 -5.87 -11.88
CA PHE A 63 -2.92 -5.82 -12.59
C PHE A 63 -1.89 -6.86 -12.10
N ASN A 64 -2.34 -7.92 -11.42
CA ASN A 64 -1.49 -8.99 -10.87
C ASN A 64 -0.49 -8.51 -9.79
N PHE A 65 -0.93 -7.59 -8.92
CA PHE A 65 -0.20 -7.12 -7.73
C PHE A 65 -0.96 -7.44 -6.44
N GLN A 66 -1.25 -8.73 -6.22
CA GLN A 66 -2.03 -9.23 -5.08
C GLN A 66 -1.37 -8.85 -3.73
N LEU A 67 -0.05 -8.88 -3.66
CA LEU A 67 0.69 -8.44 -2.47
C LEU A 67 0.41 -6.96 -2.14
N MET A 68 0.28 -6.10 -3.16
CA MET A 68 -0.10 -4.70 -2.99
C MET A 68 -1.52 -4.57 -2.41
N THR A 69 -2.44 -5.41 -2.90
CA THR A 69 -3.81 -5.52 -2.36
C THR A 69 -3.83 -5.96 -0.90
N GLU A 70 -3.03 -6.95 -0.51
CA GLU A 70 -2.95 -7.44 0.86
C GLU A 70 -2.39 -6.39 1.82
N ILE A 71 -1.30 -5.69 1.44
CA ILE A 71 -0.72 -4.61 2.24
C ILE A 71 -1.73 -3.46 2.41
N GLY A 72 -2.41 -3.07 1.33
CA GLY A 72 -3.43 -2.02 1.37
C GLY A 72 -4.64 -2.40 2.22
N LEU A 73 -5.09 -3.65 2.16
CA LEU A 73 -6.15 -4.14 3.03
C LEU A 73 -5.74 -4.09 4.50
N SER A 74 -4.55 -4.59 4.85
CA SER A 74 -4.00 -4.53 6.21
C SER A 74 -4.00 -3.09 6.73
N PHE A 75 -3.50 -2.16 5.92
CA PHE A 75 -3.40 -0.77 6.33
C PHE A 75 -4.78 -0.11 6.50
N CYS A 76 -5.73 -0.37 5.57
CA CYS A 76 -7.10 0.11 5.72
C CYS A 76 -7.77 -0.41 7.00
N VAL A 77 -7.57 -1.68 7.35
CA VAL A 77 -8.14 -2.27 8.58
C VAL A 77 -7.57 -1.58 9.81
N TYR A 78 -6.26 -1.37 9.85
CA TYR A 78 -5.62 -0.64 10.94
C TYR A 78 -6.15 0.80 11.06
N LEU A 79 -6.17 1.56 9.95
CA LEU A 79 -6.61 2.95 9.94
C LEU A 79 -8.09 3.12 10.33
N LYS A 80 -8.96 2.18 9.94
CA LYS A 80 -10.36 2.17 10.37
C LYS A 80 -10.55 1.78 11.83
N GLY A 81 -9.60 1.05 12.41
CA GLY A 81 -9.64 0.57 13.78
C GLY A 81 -8.98 1.52 14.79
N LEU A 82 -8.49 2.69 14.36
CA LEU A 82 -7.88 3.66 15.25
C LEU A 82 -8.91 4.18 16.27
N ASN A 83 -8.53 4.15 17.55
CA ASN A 83 -9.34 4.74 18.62
C ASN A 83 -8.95 6.21 18.84
N GLU A 84 -7.68 6.46 19.17
CA GLU A 84 -7.21 7.80 19.58
C GLU A 84 -6.06 8.31 18.70
N THR A 85 -5.08 7.46 18.39
CA THR A 85 -3.86 7.86 17.70
C THR A 85 -3.46 6.91 16.58
N LEU A 86 -2.94 7.49 15.51
CA LEU A 86 -2.18 6.83 14.47
C LEU A 86 -0.73 6.67 14.95
N GLY A 87 -0.32 5.42 15.20
CA GLY A 87 1.07 5.07 15.47
C GLY A 87 1.95 5.21 14.23
N LYS A 88 2.99 6.05 14.31
CA LYS A 88 3.94 6.30 13.21
C LYS A 88 4.62 5.03 12.73
N ARG A 89 5.03 4.15 13.66
CA ARG A 89 5.72 2.88 13.35
C ARG A 89 4.89 1.98 12.43
N VAL A 90 3.59 1.89 12.67
CA VAL A 90 2.68 1.10 11.82
C VAL A 90 2.58 1.71 10.44
N ALA A 91 2.39 3.03 10.35
CA ALA A 91 2.29 3.74 9.08
C ALA A 91 3.57 3.62 8.24
N GLU A 92 4.74 3.86 8.85
CA GLU A 92 6.06 3.69 8.22
C GLU A 92 6.28 2.28 7.69
N SER A 93 5.88 1.27 8.45
CA SER A 93 6.06 -0.13 8.06
C SER A 93 5.21 -0.48 6.84
N HIS A 94 3.97 0.00 6.76
CA HIS A 94 3.11 -0.22 5.59
C HIS A 94 3.60 0.54 4.35
N VAL A 95 4.00 1.82 4.50
CA VAL A 95 4.56 2.60 3.38
C VAL A 95 5.82 1.95 2.84
N ARG A 96 6.74 1.52 3.72
CA ARG A 96 7.95 0.80 3.30
C ARG A 96 7.62 -0.51 2.58
N ALA A 97 6.58 -1.23 3.01
CA ALA A 97 6.15 -2.45 2.33
C ALA A 97 5.69 -2.15 0.89
N PHE A 98 4.91 -1.10 0.68
CA PHE A 98 4.53 -0.65 -0.66
C PHE A 98 5.74 -0.26 -1.52
N GLU A 99 6.68 0.51 -0.96
CA GLU A 99 7.92 0.88 -1.64
C GLU A 99 8.72 -0.36 -2.09
N VAL A 100 8.84 -1.37 -1.23
CA VAL A 100 9.54 -2.62 -1.56
C VAL A 100 8.88 -3.35 -2.72
N VAL A 101 7.55 -3.43 -2.74
CA VAL A 101 6.79 -4.06 -3.83
C VAL A 101 7.02 -3.32 -5.15
N LEU A 102 6.95 -1.99 -5.13
CA LEU A 102 7.18 -1.16 -6.32
C LEU A 102 8.63 -1.26 -6.84
N GLN A 103 9.62 -1.08 -5.95
CA GLN A 103 11.05 -1.11 -6.29
C GLN A 103 11.46 -2.44 -6.92
N ASN A 104 10.89 -3.54 -6.43
CA ASN A 104 11.21 -4.88 -6.92
C ASN A 104 10.20 -5.40 -7.95
N ARG A 105 9.19 -4.60 -8.32
CA ARG A 105 8.08 -4.97 -9.20
C ARG A 105 7.49 -6.34 -8.85
N ILE A 106 7.20 -6.55 -7.57
CA ILE A 106 6.71 -7.85 -7.08
C ILE A 106 5.28 -8.06 -7.55
N THR A 107 5.11 -8.92 -8.54
CA THR A 107 3.80 -9.39 -9.02
C THR A 107 3.33 -10.59 -8.20
N GLY A 108 2.04 -10.91 -8.26
CA GLY A 108 1.49 -12.03 -7.50
C GLY A 108 1.39 -11.70 -6.01
N ASP A 109 1.45 -12.75 -5.20
CA ASP A 109 1.50 -12.68 -3.74
C ASP A 109 2.93 -12.49 -3.18
N GLY A 110 3.95 -12.42 -4.05
CA GLY A 110 5.36 -12.34 -3.64
C GLY A 110 5.93 -13.61 -3.00
N GLY A 111 5.21 -14.73 -3.08
CA GLY A 111 5.57 -16.03 -2.54
C GLY A 111 5.82 -15.99 -1.03
N GLU A 112 6.77 -16.79 -0.57
CA GLU A 112 7.10 -16.88 0.85
C GLU A 112 7.61 -15.55 1.44
N LYS A 113 8.27 -14.72 0.62
CA LYS A 113 8.73 -13.39 1.05
C LYS A 113 7.56 -12.42 1.25
N GLY A 114 6.57 -12.44 0.35
CA GLY A 114 5.36 -11.62 0.47
C GLY A 114 4.53 -12.02 1.68
N LYS A 115 4.31 -13.33 1.88
CA LYS A 115 3.63 -13.85 3.08
C LYS A 115 4.35 -13.45 4.37
N ALA A 116 5.68 -13.56 4.40
CA ALA A 116 6.47 -13.13 5.54
C ALA A 116 6.33 -11.62 5.79
N LEU A 117 6.36 -10.80 4.74
CA LEU A 117 6.16 -9.35 4.84
C LEU A 117 4.78 -9.01 5.43
N VAL A 118 3.70 -9.58 4.90
CA VAL A 118 2.33 -9.38 5.41
C VAL A 118 2.19 -9.87 6.85
N GLY A 119 2.80 -11.01 7.17
CA GLY A 119 2.84 -11.52 8.54
C GLY A 119 3.51 -10.55 9.52
N ARG A 120 4.65 -9.96 9.13
CA ARG A 120 5.35 -8.94 9.93
C ARG A 120 4.54 -7.67 10.11
N LEU A 121 3.81 -7.23 9.09
CA LEU A 121 2.90 -6.08 9.21
C LEU A 121 1.77 -6.37 10.20
N ALA A 122 1.16 -7.56 10.13
CA ALA A 122 0.12 -7.97 11.05
C ALA A 122 0.62 -8.06 12.51
N GLU A 123 1.86 -8.47 12.74
CA GLU A 123 2.50 -8.42 14.06
C GLU A 123 2.63 -6.98 14.56
N ILE A 124 3.16 -6.08 13.74
CA ILE A 124 3.35 -4.66 14.09
C ILE A 124 2.02 -3.99 14.43
N VAL A 125 0.95 -4.27 13.68
CA VAL A 125 -0.40 -3.74 13.97
C VAL A 125 -0.92 -4.22 15.33
N ARG A 126 -0.67 -5.49 15.69
CA ARG A 126 -1.10 -6.06 16.98
C ARG A 126 -0.28 -5.57 18.17
N GLU A 127 0.96 -5.15 17.95
CA GLU A 127 1.81 -4.59 19.01
C GLU A 127 1.41 -3.16 19.38
N GLU A 128 0.73 -2.45 18.47
CA GLU A 128 0.37 -1.03 18.61
C GLU A 128 -1.13 -0.80 18.92
N GLY A 129 -1.97 -1.82 18.73
CA GLY A 129 -3.40 -1.80 19.09
C GLY A 129 -3.69 -2.48 20.42
#